data_AF-A0A916MCU4-F1
#
_entry.id   AF-A0A916MCU4-F1
#
_cell.length_a   1.000
_cell.length_b   1.000
_cell.length_c   1.000
_cell.angle_alpha   90.00
_cell.angle_beta   90.00
_cell.angle_gamma   90.00
#
_symmetry.space_group_name_H-M   'P 1'
#
loop_
_entity.id
_entity.type
_entity.pdbx_description
1 polymer ?
#
loop_
_entity_poly.entity_id
_entity_poly.type
_entity_poly.pdbx_seq_one_letter_code
_entity_poly.pdbx_strand_id
1 'polypeptide(L)'
;MLVRVLTPYRLKLLKIEVTDGRRGPRAAIFIAEVPSDVWTTFEPGTTGKVVSRAHVEGAEPFRELIKGRILRCGPGFVEGELYFDRARFSVALSEVRLGDFLEIDPFGVTSKMESALCEAAFFTEAQRFGFGVTRMPENVAKHVGTQNYHDFRLERGQIVYRVELKSLWGTDTTKARLIHTVSRSGGGKNSARDDRQIWNTSSCRFQDQDLFAVSLWLRTGRITDFAYALSVANDQHAEWGLPKVPRHPDHVTQNPPISQPPTDPWTPDLLEASRRVDAWRKLRDAT
;
A
#
# COMPACT_ATOMS: atom_id res chain seq x y z
N MET A 1 -8.23 22.67 15.94
CA MET A 1 -8.72 22.29 14.60
C MET A 1 -7.70 21.45 13.82
N LEU A 2 -6.45 21.91 13.62
CA LEU A 2 -5.41 21.18 12.86
C LEU A 2 -5.10 19.76 13.38
N VAL A 3 -5.04 19.55 14.69
CA VAL A 3 -4.78 18.20 15.28
C VAL A 3 -5.75 17.15 14.75
N ARG A 4 -7.02 17.51 14.53
CA ARG A 4 -8.08 16.59 14.06
C ARG A 4 -8.02 16.27 12.57
N VAL A 5 -7.20 17.00 11.82
CA VAL A 5 -6.94 16.74 10.40
C VAL A 5 -5.68 15.89 10.24
N LEU A 6 -4.73 16.00 11.19
CA LEU A 6 -3.43 15.34 11.14
C LEU A 6 -3.40 13.97 11.83
N THR A 7 -4.42 13.63 12.63
CA THR A 7 -4.51 12.34 13.32
C THR A 7 -5.79 11.61 12.95
N PRO A 8 -5.76 10.26 12.87
CA PRO A 8 -6.97 9.50 12.62
C PRO A 8 -7.98 9.71 13.75
N TYR A 9 -9.26 9.69 13.41
CA TYR A 9 -10.34 9.58 14.38
C TYR A 9 -10.39 8.17 14.94
N ARG A 10 -10.56 8.07 16.26
CA ARG A 10 -10.68 6.80 16.96
C ARG A 10 -12.07 6.71 17.57
N LEU A 11 -12.93 5.92 16.93
CA LEU A 11 -14.32 5.74 17.34
C LEU A 11 -14.40 4.50 18.23
N LYS A 12 -14.71 4.68 19.51
CA LYS A 12 -14.71 3.59 20.49
C LYS A 12 -15.85 2.62 20.19
N LEU A 13 -15.55 1.34 20.02
CA LEU A 13 -16.56 0.30 19.80
C LEU A 13 -17.38 0.09 21.08
N LEU A 14 -18.68 0.36 21.01
CA LEU A 14 -19.63 0.23 22.10
C LEU A 14 -20.40 -1.09 22.04
N LYS A 15 -20.62 -1.60 20.84
CA LYS A 15 -21.40 -2.80 20.59
C LYS A 15 -20.84 -3.57 19.39
N ILE A 16 -20.87 -4.90 19.47
CA ILE A 16 -20.57 -5.80 18.36
C ILE A 16 -21.60 -6.92 18.40
N GLU A 17 -22.32 -7.13 17.30
CA GLU A 17 -23.32 -8.19 17.15
C GLU A 17 -23.00 -9.05 15.94
N VAL A 18 -22.82 -10.35 16.17
CA VAL A 18 -22.65 -11.30 15.07
C VAL A 18 -24.01 -11.64 14.51
N THR A 19 -24.21 -11.37 13.22
CA THR A 19 -25.46 -11.69 12.53
C THR A 19 -25.24 -12.89 11.61
N ASP A 20 -26.15 -13.86 11.68
CA ASP A 20 -26.24 -14.92 10.68
C ASP A 20 -26.94 -14.34 9.44
N GLY A 21 -26.15 -13.76 8.54
CA GLY A 21 -26.66 -13.14 7.33
C GLY A 21 -27.33 -14.15 6.39
N ARG A 22 -28.58 -13.88 5.97
CA ARG A 22 -29.32 -14.68 4.95
C ARG A 22 -28.71 -14.65 3.53
N ARG A 23 -27.68 -13.83 3.26
CA ARG A 23 -27.11 -13.58 1.91
C ARG A 23 -25.58 -13.51 1.84
N GLY A 24 -24.84 -14.12 2.76
CA GLY A 24 -23.38 -14.09 2.68
C GLY A 24 -22.68 -14.59 3.94
N PRO A 25 -21.33 -14.63 3.96
CA PRO A 25 -20.58 -15.01 5.15
C PRO A 25 -20.95 -14.11 6.35
N ARG A 26 -20.89 -14.68 7.57
CA ARG A 26 -21.18 -13.98 8.85
C ARG A 26 -20.68 -12.53 8.81
N ALA A 27 -21.58 -11.58 9.03
CA ALA A 27 -21.23 -10.17 9.18
C ALA A 27 -21.40 -9.80 10.65
N ALA A 28 -20.44 -9.07 11.21
CA ALA A 28 -20.57 -8.51 12.55
C ALA A 28 -20.92 -7.03 12.42
N ILE A 29 -22.04 -6.63 12.98
CA ILE A 29 -22.45 -5.22 13.05
C ILE A 29 -21.77 -4.59 14.27
N PHE A 30 -21.25 -3.38 14.11
CA PHE A 30 -20.70 -2.61 15.22
C PHE A 30 -21.46 -1.31 15.41
N ILE A 31 -21.47 -0.82 16.65
CA ILE A 31 -21.80 0.56 16.98
C ILE A 31 -20.57 1.17 17.65
N ALA A 32 -20.16 2.35 17.18
CA ALA A 32 -19.05 3.09 17.76
C ALA A 32 -19.48 4.50 18.18
N GLU A 33 -18.87 5.00 19.26
CA GLU A 33 -19.06 6.36 19.74
C GLU A 33 -18.43 7.37 18.78
N VAL A 34 -19.17 8.44 18.51
CA VAL A 34 -18.68 9.56 17.70
C VAL A 34 -18.75 10.84 18.52
N PRO A 35 -17.64 11.58 18.66
CA PRO A 35 -17.68 12.87 19.32
C PRO A 35 -18.64 13.82 18.60
N SER A 36 -19.45 14.55 19.38
CA SER A 36 -20.57 15.37 18.89
C SER A 36 -20.16 16.50 17.95
N ASP A 37 -18.87 16.84 17.91
CA ASP A 37 -18.29 17.90 17.11
C ASP A 37 -17.66 17.43 15.79
N VAL A 38 -17.65 16.11 15.51
CA VAL A 38 -17.06 15.54 14.27
C VAL A 38 -17.96 14.58 13.51
N TRP A 39 -19.19 14.33 13.96
CA TRP A 39 -20.06 13.33 13.32
C TRP A 39 -20.36 13.62 11.85
N THR A 40 -20.36 14.89 11.43
CA THR A 40 -20.51 15.32 10.03
C THR A 40 -19.32 14.98 9.13
N THR A 41 -18.23 14.44 9.70
CA THR A 41 -17.04 14.01 8.95
C THR A 41 -17.21 12.59 8.38
N PHE A 42 -18.22 11.85 8.83
CA PHE A 42 -18.42 10.46 8.45
C PHE A 42 -19.67 10.29 7.59
N GLU A 43 -19.56 9.47 6.55
CA GLU A 43 -20.65 9.15 5.64
C GLU A 43 -20.75 7.62 5.44
N PRO A 44 -21.90 7.09 5.03
CA PRO A 44 -22.00 5.70 4.59
C PRO A 44 -20.94 5.36 3.54
N GLY A 45 -20.23 4.26 3.75
CA GLY A 45 -19.12 3.83 2.91
C GLY A 45 -17.74 4.26 3.40
N THR A 46 -17.63 5.19 4.36
CA THR A 46 -16.35 5.49 5.03
C THR A 46 -15.79 4.20 5.65
N THR A 47 -14.52 3.92 5.40
CA THR A 47 -13.83 2.71 5.89
C THR A 47 -12.77 3.06 6.92
N GLY A 48 -12.52 2.12 7.82
CA GLY A 48 -11.50 2.22 8.85
C GLY A 48 -10.95 0.86 9.24
N LYS A 49 -10.01 0.88 10.17
CA LYS A 49 -9.36 -0.32 10.72
C LYS A 49 -9.62 -0.39 12.21
N VAL A 50 -10.05 -1.55 12.68
CA VAL A 50 -10.16 -1.78 14.12
C VAL A 50 -8.77 -2.03 14.68
N VAL A 51 -8.42 -1.27 15.70
CA VAL A 51 -7.18 -1.37 16.47
C VAL A 51 -7.51 -1.56 17.94
N SER A 52 -6.61 -2.22 18.67
CA SER A 52 -6.84 -2.49 20.09
C SER A 52 -6.81 -1.21 20.93
N ARG A 53 -7.45 -1.26 22.10
CA ARG A 53 -7.27 -0.23 23.13
C ARG A 53 -5.81 -0.08 23.56
N ALA A 54 -5.11 -1.19 23.75
CA ALA A 54 -3.72 -1.20 24.19
C ALA A 54 -2.81 -0.44 23.21
N HIS A 55 -3.08 -0.51 21.90
CA HIS A 55 -2.36 0.27 20.90
C HIS A 55 -2.59 1.77 21.10
N VAL A 56 -3.85 2.18 21.27
CA VAL A 56 -4.23 3.59 21.47
C VAL A 56 -3.64 4.15 22.76
N GLU A 57 -3.49 3.33 23.79
CA GLU A 57 -2.86 3.66 25.08
C GLU A 57 -1.32 3.55 25.05
N GLY A 58 -0.74 3.14 23.92
CA GLY A 58 0.72 3.06 23.72
C GLY A 58 1.39 1.82 24.32
N ALA A 59 0.62 0.83 24.76
CA ALA A 59 1.13 -0.41 25.35
C ALA A 59 1.57 -1.45 24.29
N GLU A 60 1.08 -1.35 23.05
CA GLU A 60 1.46 -2.24 21.95
C GLU A 60 1.60 -1.51 20.60
N PRO A 61 2.39 -2.06 19.65
CA PRO A 61 2.51 -1.48 18.31
C PRO A 61 1.18 -1.55 17.53
N PHE A 62 1.08 -0.75 16.48
CA PHE A 62 -0.08 -0.75 15.60
C PHE A 62 -0.31 -2.14 14.99
N ARG A 63 -1.54 -2.63 15.07
CA ARG A 63 -2.00 -3.84 14.39
C ARG A 63 -3.45 -3.69 13.95
N GLU A 64 -3.70 -3.89 12.65
CA GLU A 64 -5.06 -4.03 12.12
C GLU A 64 -5.65 -5.37 12.60
N LEU A 65 -6.72 -5.32 13.39
CA LEU A 65 -7.47 -6.51 13.81
C LEU A 65 -8.47 -6.93 12.73
N ILE A 66 -9.28 -5.99 12.25
CA ILE A 66 -10.31 -6.19 11.23
C ILE A 66 -10.66 -4.86 10.54
N LYS A 67 -11.30 -4.90 9.36
CA LYS A 67 -11.78 -3.70 8.67
C LYS A 67 -13.21 -3.39 9.07
N GLY A 68 -13.53 -2.10 9.15
CA GLY A 68 -14.89 -1.60 9.39
C GLY A 68 -15.35 -0.71 8.24
N ARG A 69 -16.64 -0.78 7.91
CA ARG A 69 -17.31 0.13 6.98
C ARG A 69 -18.54 0.71 7.66
N ILE A 70 -18.65 2.03 7.66
CA ILE A 70 -19.82 2.73 8.17
C ILE A 70 -20.99 2.52 7.22
N LEU A 71 -22.14 2.12 7.77
CA LEU A 71 -23.40 1.96 7.04
C LEU A 71 -24.37 3.10 7.36
N ARG A 72 -24.28 3.64 8.58
CA ARG A 72 -25.12 4.73 9.06
C ARG A 72 -24.36 5.60 10.07
N CYS A 73 -24.58 6.90 10.00
CA CYS A 73 -24.06 7.88 10.95
C CYS A 73 -25.22 8.63 11.61
N GLY A 74 -25.04 9.04 12.86
CA GLY A 74 -25.95 9.90 13.58
C GLY A 74 -25.22 10.72 14.65
N PRO A 75 -25.88 11.70 15.28
CA PRO A 75 -25.29 12.42 16.40
C PRO A 75 -24.89 11.44 17.52
N GLY A 76 -23.60 11.41 17.85
CA GLY A 76 -23.05 10.59 18.93
C GLY A 76 -22.67 9.15 18.55
N PHE A 77 -22.99 8.67 17.34
CA PHE A 77 -22.68 7.30 16.96
C PHE A 77 -22.50 7.08 15.46
N VAL A 78 -21.77 6.01 15.13
CA VAL A 78 -21.83 5.35 13.83
C VAL A 78 -22.21 3.88 14.02
N GLU A 79 -22.96 3.36 13.06
CA GLU A 79 -23.26 1.95 12.91
C GLU A 79 -22.64 1.46 11.61
N GLY A 80 -22.05 0.27 11.63
CA GLY A 80 -21.41 -0.28 10.46
C GLY A 80 -21.23 -1.78 10.52
N GLU A 81 -20.54 -2.31 9.53
CA GLU A 81 -20.18 -3.72 9.46
C GLU A 81 -18.66 -3.89 9.58
N LEU A 82 -18.27 -4.93 10.31
CA LEU A 82 -16.92 -5.46 10.29
C LEU A 82 -16.85 -6.49 9.17
N TYR A 83 -15.79 -6.39 8.37
CA TYR A 83 -15.53 -7.29 7.26
C TYR A 83 -14.05 -7.64 7.18
N PHE A 84 -13.78 -8.84 6.70
CA PHE A 84 -12.43 -9.34 6.49
C PHE A 84 -12.44 -10.42 5.40
N ASP A 85 -11.25 -10.92 5.04
CA ASP A 85 -11.16 -12.13 4.25
C ASP A 85 -11.95 -13.28 4.92
N ARG A 86 -12.79 -13.96 4.12
CA ARG A 86 -13.75 -14.97 4.59
C ARG A 86 -13.06 -16.09 5.37
N ALA A 87 -11.86 -16.49 4.95
CA ALA A 87 -11.10 -17.55 5.61
C ALA A 87 -10.65 -17.18 7.03
N ARG A 88 -10.50 -15.88 7.32
CA ARG A 88 -9.93 -15.35 8.56
C ARG A 88 -10.91 -14.56 9.41
N PHE A 89 -12.11 -14.28 8.89
CA PHE A 89 -13.09 -13.44 9.55
C PHE A 89 -13.39 -13.89 10.98
N SER A 90 -13.64 -15.18 11.21
CA SER A 90 -13.93 -15.69 12.56
C SER A 90 -12.77 -15.49 13.54
N VAL A 91 -11.52 -15.68 13.06
CA VAL A 91 -10.31 -15.49 13.90
C VAL A 91 -10.11 -14.01 14.20
N ALA A 92 -10.14 -13.16 13.18
CA ALA A 92 -10.02 -11.70 13.33
C ALA A 92 -11.10 -11.14 14.27
N LEU A 93 -12.35 -11.55 14.08
CA LEU A 93 -13.47 -11.12 14.93
C LEU A 93 -13.30 -11.58 16.38
N SER A 94 -12.72 -12.76 16.61
CA SER A 94 -12.45 -13.28 17.97
C SER A 94 -11.36 -12.51 18.72
N GLU A 95 -10.61 -11.63 18.05
CA GLU A 95 -9.62 -10.74 18.66
C GLU A 95 -10.21 -9.38 19.05
N VAL A 96 -11.31 -8.95 18.42
CA VAL A 96 -11.93 -7.65 18.69
C VAL A 96 -12.64 -7.66 20.05
N ARG A 97 -12.50 -6.60 20.83
CA ARG A 97 -13.12 -6.40 22.14
C ARG A 97 -13.94 -5.11 22.18
N LEU A 98 -14.89 -5.04 23.11
CA LEU A 98 -15.58 -3.79 23.38
C LEU A 98 -14.60 -2.77 23.98
N GLY A 99 -14.72 -1.54 23.50
CA GLY A 99 -13.81 -0.44 23.80
C GLY A 99 -12.44 -0.51 23.11
N ASP A 100 -12.27 -1.39 22.12
CA ASP A 100 -11.33 -1.16 21.02
C ASP A 100 -11.81 0.01 20.15
N PHE A 101 -11.03 0.42 19.16
CA PHE A 101 -11.32 1.60 18.36
C PHE A 101 -11.39 1.28 16.87
N LEU A 102 -12.39 1.83 16.18
CA LEU A 102 -12.36 1.98 14.74
C LEU A 102 -11.56 3.24 14.39
N GLU A 103 -10.37 3.06 13.84
CA GLU A 103 -9.49 4.13 13.40
C GLU A 103 -9.79 4.52 11.95
N ILE A 104 -10.11 5.79 11.72
CA ILE A 104 -10.50 6.36 10.41
C ILE A 104 -9.64 7.60 10.13
N ASP A 105 -8.96 7.61 8.98
CA ASP A 105 -8.30 8.81 8.44
C ASP A 105 -9.16 9.38 7.28
N PRO A 106 -10.15 10.25 7.58
CA PRO A 106 -11.10 10.70 6.57
C PRO A 106 -10.48 11.62 5.52
N PHE A 107 -9.33 12.22 5.81
CA PHE A 107 -8.63 13.13 4.91
C PHE A 107 -7.41 12.48 4.25
N GLY A 108 -7.07 11.25 4.64
CA GLY A 108 -5.90 10.52 4.17
C GLY A 108 -4.56 11.17 4.54
N VAL A 109 -4.57 12.12 5.49
CA VAL A 109 -3.38 12.93 5.81
C VAL A 109 -2.28 12.09 6.42
N THR A 110 -2.63 11.14 7.29
CA THR A 110 -1.63 10.26 7.93
C THR A 110 -0.97 9.36 6.91
N SER A 111 -1.76 8.80 5.98
CA SER A 111 -1.21 7.98 4.90
C SER A 111 -0.30 8.78 3.95
N LYS A 112 -0.65 10.05 3.66
CA LYS A 112 0.18 10.94 2.85
C LYS A 112 1.45 11.37 3.56
N MET A 113 1.37 11.68 4.86
CA MET A 113 2.54 12.01 5.67
C MET A 113 3.49 10.83 5.79
N GLU A 114 2.99 9.61 6.01
CA GLU A 114 3.81 8.39 6.00
C GLU A 114 4.50 8.21 4.65
N SER A 115 3.76 8.33 3.54
CA SER A 115 4.33 8.23 2.20
C SER A 115 5.45 9.24 1.99
N ALA A 116 5.23 10.50 2.37
CA ALA A 116 6.24 11.56 2.26
C ALA A 116 7.47 11.29 3.15
N LEU A 117 7.29 10.76 4.35
CA LEU A 117 8.39 10.39 5.25
C LEU A 117 9.21 9.23 4.69
N CYS A 118 8.56 8.19 4.15
CA CYS A 118 9.22 7.09 3.46
C CYS A 118 10.00 7.57 2.23
N GLU A 119 9.42 8.48 1.44
CA GLU A 119 10.07 9.11 0.29
C GLU A 119 11.33 9.90 0.69
N ALA A 120 11.24 10.70 1.76
CA ALA A 120 12.37 11.47 2.27
C ALA A 120 13.48 10.56 2.81
N ALA A 121 13.12 9.47 3.51
CA ALA A 121 14.06 8.48 4.00
C ALA A 121 14.78 7.76 2.84
N PHE A 122 14.02 7.30 1.84
CA PHE A 122 14.57 6.67 0.64
C PHE A 122 15.51 7.63 -0.12
N PHE A 123 15.11 8.89 -0.29
CA PHE A 123 15.95 9.91 -0.93
C PHE A 123 17.30 10.03 -0.24
N THR A 124 17.29 10.16 1.09
CA THR A 124 18.51 10.29 1.90
C THR A 124 19.38 9.03 1.83
N GLU A 125 18.76 7.86 1.90
CA GLU A 125 19.46 6.58 1.83
C GLU A 125 20.13 6.37 0.45
N ALA A 126 19.41 6.61 -0.64
CA ALA A 126 19.97 6.50 -1.99
C ALA A 126 21.15 7.46 -2.20
N GLN A 127 21.09 8.69 -1.66
CA GLN A 127 22.24 9.60 -1.69
C GLN A 127 23.44 9.03 -0.91
N ARG A 128 23.21 8.38 0.23
CA ARG A 128 24.30 7.73 1.00
C ARG A 128 24.97 6.59 0.25
N PHE A 129 24.23 5.90 -0.63
CA PHE A 129 24.79 4.92 -1.56
C PHE A 129 25.50 5.53 -2.78
N GLY A 130 25.60 6.86 -2.86
CA GLY A 130 26.35 7.58 -3.88
C GLY A 130 25.58 7.86 -5.17
N PHE A 131 24.24 7.81 -5.14
CA PHE A 131 23.41 8.18 -6.27
C PHE A 131 23.12 9.69 -6.28
N GLY A 132 23.07 10.29 -7.47
CA GLY A 132 22.27 11.49 -7.72
C GLY A 132 20.80 11.11 -7.67
N VAL A 133 19.96 11.85 -6.93
CA VAL A 133 18.57 11.48 -6.68
C VAL A 133 17.65 12.63 -7.09
N THR A 134 16.66 12.35 -7.94
CA THR A 134 15.59 13.28 -8.30
C THR A 134 14.23 12.67 -7.99
N ARG A 135 13.42 13.32 -7.16
CA ARG A 135 11.99 12.98 -6.97
C ARG A 135 11.20 13.50 -8.16
N MET A 136 10.43 12.63 -8.82
CA MET A 136 9.56 13.03 -9.92
C MET A 136 8.35 13.81 -9.38
N PRO A 137 7.83 14.80 -10.13
CA PRO A 137 6.63 15.53 -9.75
C PRO A 137 5.40 14.60 -9.74
N GLU A 138 4.43 14.95 -8.89
CA GLU A 138 3.14 14.27 -8.80
C GLU A 138 2.42 14.16 -10.14
N ASN A 139 1.55 13.14 -10.27
CA ASN A 139 0.79 12.84 -11.48
C ASN A 139 -0.10 13.99 -11.99
N VAL A 140 -0.29 15.05 -11.20
CA VAL A 140 -0.98 16.28 -11.58
C VAL A 140 -0.19 17.13 -12.58
N ALA A 141 1.11 16.88 -12.80
CA ALA A 141 1.97 17.63 -13.73
C ALA A 141 1.67 17.37 -15.22
N LYS A 142 0.66 16.55 -15.56
CA LYS A 142 0.27 16.29 -16.95
C LYS A 142 0.01 17.58 -17.76
N HIS A 143 -0.47 18.64 -17.10
CA HIS A 143 -0.74 19.93 -17.72
C HIS A 143 0.51 20.67 -18.24
N VAL A 144 1.71 20.33 -17.75
CA VAL A 144 2.99 20.87 -18.25
C VAL A 144 3.70 19.91 -19.21
N GLY A 145 2.98 18.92 -19.76
CA GLY A 145 3.48 18.05 -20.83
C GLY A 145 4.45 16.95 -20.38
N THR A 146 4.68 16.79 -19.08
CA THR A 146 5.51 15.71 -18.55
C THR A 146 4.68 14.80 -17.66
N GLN A 147 4.70 13.49 -17.93
CA GLN A 147 4.11 12.49 -17.06
C GLN A 147 5.11 11.35 -16.86
N ASN A 148 5.63 11.26 -15.64
CA ASN A 148 6.46 10.14 -15.20
C ASN A 148 5.57 9.18 -14.39
N TYR A 149 5.77 7.88 -14.57
CA TYR A 149 5.04 6.82 -13.84
C TYR A 149 5.95 6.07 -12.88
N HIS A 150 6.97 6.76 -12.37
CA HIS A 150 7.86 6.30 -11.31
C HIS A 150 8.11 7.46 -10.34
N ASP A 151 8.38 7.14 -9.09
CA ASP A 151 8.59 8.15 -8.04
C ASP A 151 9.97 8.82 -8.08
N PHE A 152 11.04 8.07 -8.37
CA PHE A 152 12.40 8.57 -8.33
C PHE A 152 13.23 8.21 -9.55
N ARG A 153 14.16 9.10 -9.88
CA ARG A 153 15.27 8.84 -10.78
C ARG A 153 16.57 8.83 -9.98
N LEU A 154 17.28 7.71 -10.04
CA LEU A 154 18.61 7.55 -9.47
C LEU A 154 19.65 7.57 -10.58
N GLU A 155 20.75 8.29 -10.36
CA GLU A 155 21.82 8.46 -11.33
C GLU A 155 23.15 8.06 -10.70
N ARG A 156 23.91 7.20 -11.38
CA ARG A 156 25.27 6.84 -10.98
C ARG A 156 26.16 6.74 -12.22
N GLY A 157 27.06 7.71 -12.37
CA GLY A 157 27.77 7.90 -13.63
C GLY A 157 26.79 8.22 -14.75
N GLN A 158 26.80 7.41 -15.82
CA GLN A 158 25.88 7.55 -16.96
C GLN A 158 24.63 6.66 -16.87
N ILE A 159 24.51 5.85 -15.80
CA ILE A 159 23.39 4.91 -15.65
C ILE A 159 22.27 5.58 -14.87
N VAL A 160 21.05 5.42 -15.40
CA VAL A 160 19.82 5.91 -14.79
C VAL A 160 18.94 4.72 -14.38
N TYR A 161 18.44 4.76 -13.15
CA TYR A 161 17.47 3.82 -12.60
C TYR A 161 16.19 4.55 -12.25
N ARG A 162 15.06 4.06 -12.76
CA ARG A 162 13.71 4.56 -12.46
C ARG A 162 13.14 3.72 -11.32
N VAL A 163 12.76 4.34 -10.23
CA VAL A 163 12.33 3.63 -9.01
C VAL A 163 10.92 4.05 -8.66
N GLU A 164 10.06 3.05 -8.45
CA GLU A 164 8.74 3.24 -7.85
C GLU A 164 8.81 2.89 -6.37
N LEU A 165 8.43 3.84 -5.52
CA LEU A 165 8.45 3.65 -4.07
C LEU A 165 7.03 3.39 -3.57
N LYS A 166 6.90 2.47 -2.62
CA LYS A 166 5.63 2.17 -1.97
C LYS A 166 5.78 2.15 -0.46
N SER A 167 5.05 3.03 0.22
CA SER A 167 4.72 2.91 1.64
C SER A 167 3.41 2.14 1.78
N LEU A 168 3.44 0.98 2.42
CA LEU A 168 2.25 0.15 2.61
C LEU A 168 1.51 0.56 3.89
N TRP A 169 0.69 1.61 3.81
CA TRP A 169 -0.02 2.16 4.99
C TRP A 169 -0.99 1.16 5.61
N GLY A 170 -0.70 0.80 6.87
CA GLY A 170 -1.50 -0.09 7.73
C GLY A 170 -2.03 -1.33 7.02
N THR A 171 -1.38 -1.76 5.95
CA THR A 171 -1.71 -2.96 5.24
C THR A 171 -0.60 -3.89 5.64
N ASP A 172 -0.96 -4.92 6.37
CA ASP A 172 -0.06 -6.01 6.67
C ASP A 172 0.67 -6.39 5.38
N THR A 173 1.96 -6.04 5.28
CA THR A 173 2.76 -6.22 4.05
C THR A 173 2.89 -7.69 3.70
N THR A 174 2.51 -8.57 4.62
CA THR A 174 2.32 -10.00 4.44
C THR A 174 1.12 -10.36 3.53
N LYS A 175 0.14 -9.46 3.40
CA LYS A 175 -1.16 -9.67 2.72
C LYS A 175 -1.50 -8.62 1.69
N ALA A 176 -0.84 -7.46 1.69
CA ALA A 176 -0.96 -6.53 0.58
C ALA A 176 -0.64 -7.27 -0.73
N ARG A 177 -1.45 -7.02 -1.74
CA ARG A 177 -1.22 -7.46 -3.11
C ARG A 177 -1.34 -6.20 -3.93
N LEU A 178 -0.22 -5.51 -4.12
CA LEU A 178 -0.18 -4.46 -5.14
C LEU A 178 -0.23 -5.18 -6.50
N ILE A 179 -1.36 -5.03 -7.18
CA ILE A 179 -1.66 -5.70 -8.45
C ILE A 179 -1.28 -4.74 -9.57
N HIS A 180 -0.13 -4.99 -10.21
CA HIS A 180 0.37 -4.17 -11.31
C HIS A 180 0.07 -4.86 -12.63
N THR A 181 -0.14 -4.10 -13.70
CA THR A 181 -0.38 -4.68 -15.03
C THR A 181 0.95 -4.80 -15.77
N VAL A 182 1.25 -6.01 -16.25
CA VAL A 182 2.42 -6.33 -17.09
C VAL A 182 2.19 -5.92 -18.55
N SER A 183 0.93 -5.84 -18.99
CA SER A 183 0.52 -5.65 -20.39
C SER A 183 0.23 -4.18 -20.80
N ARG A 184 0.83 -3.75 -21.93
CA ARG A 184 0.45 -2.56 -22.75
C ARG A 184 -0.69 -2.83 -23.74
N SER A 185 -1.15 -4.07 -23.87
CA SER A 185 -1.98 -4.55 -24.98
C SER A 185 -3.26 -5.22 -24.51
N GLY A 186 -4.40 -4.68 -24.97
CA GLY A 186 -5.74 -5.20 -24.67
C GLY A 186 -6.62 -4.15 -23.99
N GLY A 187 -7.90 -4.06 -24.38
CA GLY A 187 -8.86 -3.00 -24.02
C GLY A 187 -8.95 -2.69 -22.52
N GLY A 188 -8.02 -1.87 -22.03
CA GLY A 188 -8.00 -1.38 -20.66
C GLY A 188 -8.86 -0.14 -20.46
N LYS A 189 -8.94 0.36 -19.23
CA LYS A 189 -9.75 1.55 -18.86
C LYS A 189 -9.41 2.82 -19.64
N ASN A 190 -8.26 2.82 -20.30
CA ASN A 190 -7.68 3.92 -21.04
C ASN A 190 -7.69 3.73 -22.56
N SER A 191 -8.43 2.74 -23.08
CA SER A 191 -8.49 2.41 -24.51
C SER A 191 -8.88 3.58 -25.41
N ALA A 192 -9.58 4.59 -24.87
CA ALA A 192 -9.99 5.81 -25.57
C ALA A 192 -8.97 6.96 -25.51
N ARG A 193 -7.78 6.78 -24.91
CA ARG A 193 -6.77 7.85 -24.83
C ARG A 193 -5.96 7.96 -26.11
N ASP A 194 -5.74 9.19 -26.57
CA ASP A 194 -4.95 9.52 -27.78
C ASP A 194 -3.48 9.08 -27.67
N ASP A 195 -2.94 9.01 -26.44
CA ASP A 195 -1.58 8.53 -26.16
C ASP A 195 -1.42 6.99 -26.28
N ARG A 196 -2.50 6.27 -26.63
CA ARG A 196 -2.57 4.80 -26.76
C ARG A 196 -1.98 4.05 -25.55
N GLN A 197 -2.01 4.67 -24.37
CA GLN A 197 -1.59 4.03 -23.13
C GLN A 197 -2.68 3.08 -22.64
N ILE A 198 -2.82 1.94 -23.30
CA ILE A 198 -3.84 0.95 -22.98
C ILE A 198 -3.31 0.06 -21.85
N TRP A 199 -3.77 0.34 -20.63
CA TRP A 199 -3.41 -0.43 -19.43
C TRP A 199 -4.67 -0.86 -18.68
N ASN A 200 -4.66 -2.06 -18.11
CA ASN A 200 -5.78 -2.56 -17.31
C ASN A 200 -5.91 -1.85 -15.96
N THR A 201 -4.80 -1.31 -15.41
CA THR A 201 -4.79 -0.51 -14.18
C THR A 201 -4.18 0.88 -14.39
N SER A 202 -4.54 1.82 -13.51
CA SER A 202 -4.13 3.23 -13.59
C SER A 202 -2.93 3.59 -12.73
N SER A 203 -2.51 2.71 -11.80
CA SER A 203 -1.65 3.13 -10.70
C SER A 203 -0.17 2.83 -10.88
N CYS A 204 0.25 1.73 -11.53
CA CYS A 204 1.68 1.42 -11.68
C CYS A 204 1.99 0.44 -12.83
N ARG A 205 3.07 0.70 -13.57
CA ARG A 205 3.37 0.07 -14.87
C ARG A 205 4.79 -0.45 -14.93
N PHE A 206 4.93 -1.76 -15.15
CA PHE A 206 6.23 -2.45 -15.15
C PHE A 206 7.27 -1.85 -16.08
N GLN A 207 6.84 -1.34 -17.24
CA GLN A 207 7.74 -0.83 -18.28
C GLN A 207 8.31 0.57 -17.97
N ASP A 208 7.67 1.30 -17.07
CA ASP A 208 7.98 2.70 -16.81
C ASP A 208 8.97 2.90 -15.66
N GLN A 209 9.36 1.79 -15.00
CA GLN A 209 10.29 1.75 -13.88
C GLN A 209 11.26 0.55 -14.02
N ASP A 210 12.37 0.61 -13.32
CA ASP A 210 13.39 -0.46 -13.29
C ASP A 210 13.37 -1.19 -11.95
N LEU A 211 13.09 -0.49 -10.85
CA LEU A 211 13.07 -1.03 -9.50
C LEU A 211 11.76 -0.72 -8.79
N PHE A 212 11.34 -1.67 -7.96
CA PHE A 212 10.42 -1.42 -6.86
C PHE A 212 11.20 -1.23 -5.58
N ALA A 213 10.87 -0.20 -4.82
CA ALA A 213 11.27 -0.03 -3.44
C ALA A 213 10.02 -0.12 -2.57
N VAL A 214 10.03 -1.02 -1.59
CA VAL A 214 8.93 -1.19 -0.63
C VAL A 214 9.46 -0.84 0.75
N SER A 215 8.87 0.17 1.39
CA SER A 215 9.20 0.50 2.77
C SER A 215 8.75 -0.63 3.70
N LEU A 216 9.66 -1.05 4.58
CA LEU A 216 9.43 -2.04 5.63
C LEU A 216 9.21 -1.38 7.00
N TRP A 217 9.07 -0.05 7.05
CA TRP A 217 9.01 0.71 8.30
C TRP A 217 7.99 0.16 9.30
N LEU A 218 6.75 -0.07 8.87
CA LEU A 218 5.71 -0.59 9.75
C LEU A 218 5.96 -2.05 10.22
N ARG A 219 6.83 -2.79 9.53
CA ARG A 219 7.23 -4.16 9.90
C ARG A 219 8.40 -4.17 10.88
N THR A 220 9.41 -3.33 10.66
CA THR A 220 10.68 -3.37 11.40
C THR A 220 10.84 -2.28 12.45
N GLY A 221 9.99 -1.25 12.40
CA GLY A 221 10.11 -0.03 13.21
C GLY A 221 11.18 0.94 12.72
N ARG A 222 11.91 0.62 11.64
CA ARG A 222 12.99 1.44 11.09
C ARG A 222 12.59 2.03 9.73
N ILE A 223 12.53 3.36 9.65
CA ILE A 223 12.09 4.07 8.43
C ILE A 223 13.02 3.90 7.22
N THR A 224 14.28 3.55 7.49
CA THR A 224 15.30 3.31 6.46
C THR A 224 15.34 1.86 5.97
N ASP A 225 14.49 0.98 6.48
CA ASP A 225 14.46 -0.40 6.00
C ASP A 225 13.58 -0.48 4.75
N PHE A 226 14.19 -0.80 3.62
CA PHE A 226 13.50 -1.04 2.36
C PHE A 226 13.79 -2.44 1.83
N ALA A 227 12.86 -2.98 1.05
CA ALA A 227 13.09 -4.13 0.20
C ALA A 227 12.99 -3.70 -1.25
N TYR A 228 13.97 -4.12 -2.06
CA TYR A 228 14.05 -3.81 -3.47
C TYR A 228 13.83 -5.05 -4.32
N ALA A 229 13.17 -4.88 -5.46
CA ALA A 229 13.05 -5.91 -6.48
C ALA A 229 13.14 -5.30 -7.88
N LEU A 230 13.60 -6.10 -8.84
CA LEU A 230 13.59 -5.75 -10.26
C LEU A 230 12.15 -5.68 -10.77
N SER A 231 11.82 -4.65 -11.54
CA SER A 231 10.50 -4.49 -12.16
C SER A 231 10.35 -5.37 -13.42
N VAL A 232 10.52 -6.68 -13.24
CA VAL A 232 10.40 -7.70 -14.29
C VAL A 232 9.59 -8.89 -13.76
N ALA A 233 8.87 -9.59 -14.63
CA ALA A 233 8.13 -10.79 -14.25
C ALA A 233 9.05 -12.03 -14.24
N ASN A 234 8.72 -13.03 -13.41
CA ASN A 234 9.55 -14.23 -13.23
C ASN A 234 9.65 -15.14 -14.46
N ASP A 235 8.74 -15.03 -15.43
CA ASP A 235 8.84 -15.71 -16.71
C ASP A 235 9.83 -15.04 -17.67
N GLN A 236 10.17 -13.77 -17.45
CA GLN A 236 11.22 -13.05 -18.18
C GLN A 236 12.57 -13.11 -17.46
N HIS A 237 12.57 -13.26 -16.14
CA HIS A 237 13.79 -13.46 -15.36
C HIS A 237 13.51 -14.38 -14.16
N ALA A 238 13.91 -15.65 -14.27
CA ALA A 238 13.54 -16.69 -13.29
C ALA A 238 14.05 -16.40 -11.86
N GLU A 239 15.23 -15.80 -11.73
CA GLU A 239 15.87 -15.56 -10.43
C GLU A 239 15.34 -14.31 -9.71
N TRP A 240 15.30 -13.16 -10.38
CA TRP A 240 14.97 -11.86 -9.77
C TRP A 240 13.63 -11.29 -10.22
N GLY A 241 12.88 -12.00 -11.06
CA GLY A 241 11.57 -11.56 -11.50
C GLY A 241 10.50 -11.81 -10.45
N LEU A 242 9.56 -10.87 -10.39
CA LEU A 242 8.42 -10.94 -9.49
C LEU A 242 7.44 -12.02 -9.94
N PRO A 243 6.92 -12.85 -9.03
CA PRO A 243 6.06 -13.97 -9.38
C PRO A 243 4.71 -13.50 -9.90
N LYS A 244 4.28 -14.02 -11.06
CA LYS A 244 2.95 -13.79 -11.61
C LYS A 244 1.84 -14.33 -10.69
N VAL A 245 0.69 -13.65 -10.69
CA VAL A 245 -0.50 -14.10 -9.96
C VAL A 245 -1.16 -15.24 -10.76
N PRO A 246 -1.33 -16.46 -10.21
CA PRO A 246 -1.74 -17.63 -11.00
C PRO A 246 -3.06 -17.47 -11.76
N ARG A 247 -4.04 -16.79 -11.18
CA ARG A 247 -5.36 -16.54 -11.81
C ARG A 247 -5.41 -15.27 -12.66
N HIS A 248 -4.32 -14.51 -12.66
CA HIS A 248 -4.22 -13.17 -13.22
C HIS A 248 -2.81 -12.98 -13.80
N PRO A 249 -2.45 -13.70 -14.90
CA PRO A 249 -1.08 -13.78 -15.40
C PRO A 249 -0.50 -12.46 -15.91
N ASP A 250 -1.36 -11.47 -16.17
CA ASP A 250 -0.97 -10.09 -16.47
C ASP A 250 -0.58 -9.28 -15.24
N HIS A 251 -0.51 -9.92 -14.07
CA HIS A 251 -0.23 -9.31 -12.80
C HIS A 251 0.83 -10.08 -12.01
N VAL A 252 1.54 -9.37 -11.14
CA VAL A 252 2.61 -9.90 -10.29
C VAL A 252 2.34 -9.65 -8.81
N THR A 253 3.04 -10.38 -7.94
CA THR A 253 3.09 -10.09 -6.50
C THR A 253 4.31 -9.23 -6.19
N GLN A 254 4.10 -8.16 -5.43
CA GLN A 254 5.13 -7.14 -5.17
C GLN A 254 5.48 -6.99 -3.70
N ASN A 255 5.12 -7.99 -2.92
CA ASN A 255 5.33 -7.96 -1.50
C ASN A 255 6.45 -8.95 -1.18
N PRO A 256 7.46 -8.53 -0.41
CA PRO A 256 8.42 -9.45 0.16
C PRO A 256 7.70 -10.56 0.96
N PRO A 257 8.13 -11.83 0.87
CA PRO A 257 7.55 -12.93 1.63
C PRO A 257 7.53 -12.70 3.16
N ILE A 258 6.56 -13.35 3.81
CA ILE A 258 6.30 -13.25 5.25
C ILE A 258 7.34 -14.00 6.06
N SER A 259 7.59 -15.25 5.66
CA SER A 259 8.32 -16.25 6.44
C SER A 259 9.83 -16.04 6.43
N GLN A 260 10.37 -15.18 5.55
CA GLN A 260 11.77 -14.79 5.49
C GLN A 260 11.90 -13.32 5.03
N PRO A 261 12.38 -12.37 5.88
CA PRO A 261 12.75 -11.02 5.44
C PRO A 261 13.90 -11.10 4.41
N PRO A 262 14.02 -10.09 3.52
CA PRO A 262 14.07 -10.25 2.06
C PRO A 262 14.88 -11.45 1.55
N THR A 263 14.21 -12.28 0.76
CA THR A 263 14.76 -13.36 -0.04
C THR A 263 14.32 -13.21 -1.50
N ASP A 264 15.04 -13.85 -2.42
CA ASP A 264 14.81 -13.67 -3.86
C ASP A 264 13.32 -13.82 -4.23
N PRO A 265 12.74 -12.87 -4.99
CA PRO A 265 13.43 -11.85 -5.81
C PRO A 265 13.83 -10.56 -5.08
N TRP A 266 13.63 -10.46 -3.77
CA TRP A 266 13.84 -9.25 -2.98
C TRP A 266 15.23 -9.19 -2.35
N THR A 267 15.78 -7.98 -2.26
CA THR A 267 17.04 -7.69 -1.54
C THR A 267 16.88 -6.45 -0.66
N PRO A 268 17.53 -6.37 0.52
CA PRO A 268 17.58 -5.14 1.31
C PRO A 268 18.62 -4.14 0.80
N ASP A 269 19.43 -4.51 -0.20
CA ASP A 269 20.55 -3.70 -0.69
C ASP A 269 20.23 -3.06 -2.06
N LEU A 270 20.18 -1.72 -2.08
CA LEU A 270 19.92 -0.94 -3.29
C LEU A 270 21.02 -1.11 -4.35
N LEU A 271 22.28 -1.30 -3.94
CA LEU A 271 23.39 -1.52 -4.86
C LEU A 271 23.26 -2.88 -5.55
N GLU A 272 22.90 -3.90 -4.78
CA GLU A 272 22.63 -5.22 -5.32
C GLU A 272 21.42 -5.19 -6.27
N ALA A 273 20.34 -4.49 -5.90
CA ALA A 273 19.19 -4.30 -6.78
C ALA A 273 19.57 -3.60 -8.10
N SER A 274 20.41 -2.57 -8.02
CA SER A 274 20.93 -1.85 -9.20
C SER A 274 21.79 -2.75 -10.09
N ARG A 275 22.66 -3.59 -9.49
CA ARG A 275 23.46 -4.58 -10.21
C ARG A 275 22.59 -5.59 -10.95
N ARG A 276 21.49 -6.04 -10.34
CA ARG A 276 20.49 -6.93 -10.98
C ARG A 276 19.83 -6.26 -12.19
N VAL A 277 19.50 -4.96 -12.09
CA VAL A 277 18.98 -4.18 -13.24
C VAL A 277 19.99 -4.13 -14.38
N ASP A 278 21.26 -3.85 -14.09
CA ASP A 278 22.30 -3.76 -15.12
C ASP A 278 22.53 -5.10 -15.82
N ALA A 279 22.55 -6.19 -15.06
CA ALA A 279 22.65 -7.54 -15.61
C ALA A 279 21.46 -7.89 -16.51
N TRP A 280 20.24 -7.57 -16.07
CA TRP A 280 19.03 -7.78 -16.86
C TRP A 280 19.00 -6.96 -18.15
N ARG A 281 19.36 -5.67 -18.11
CA ARG A 281 19.43 -4.81 -19.30
C ARG A 281 20.41 -5.38 -20.33
N LYS A 282 21.59 -5.82 -19.90
CA LYS A 282 22.58 -6.47 -20.78
C LYS A 282 22.04 -7.73 -21.45
N LEU A 283 21.29 -8.56 -20.72
CA LEU A 283 20.68 -9.77 -21.28
C LEU A 283 19.62 -9.42 -22.32
N ARG A 284 18.77 -8.42 -22.04
CA ARG A 284 17.70 -7.99 -22.93
C ARG A 284 18.23 -7.37 -24.23
N ASP A 285 19.31 -6.62 -24.15
CA ASP A 285 19.89 -5.97 -25.33
C ASP A 285 20.71 -6.96 -26.21
N ALA A 286 20.98 -8.17 -25.71
CA ALA A 286 21.66 -9.24 -26.44
C ALA A 286 20.71 -10.20 -27.19
N THR A 287 19.40 -10.09 -26.97
CA THR A 287 18.32 -10.90 -27.58
C THR A 287 17.50 -10.10 -28.58
#